data_AF-A0A2X3IYZ2-F1
#
_entry.id   AF-A0A2X3IYZ2-F1
#
_cell.length_a   1.000
_cell.length_b   1.000
_cell.length_c   1.000
_cell.angle_alpha   90.00
_cell.angle_beta   90.00
_cell.angle_gamma   90.00
#
_symmetry.space_group_name_H-M   'P 1'
#
loop_
_entity.id
_entity.type
_entity.pdbx_description
1 polymer ?
#
loop_
_entity_poly.entity_id
_entity_poly.type
_entity_poly.pdbx_seq_one_letter_code
_entity_poly.pdbx_strand_id
1 'polypeptide(L)' 'MKRVCVLGNGQLGRMLRQAGEPLGIAVYPVGLDAEPEAVPFAQSVITAEIERWPETALTANWRATTPSLTAISSQSSPTA' A
#
# COMPACT_ATOMS: atom_id res chain seq x y z
N MET A 1 5.48 -12.74 -12.99
CA MET A 1 6.29 -12.11 -11.92
C MET A 1 5.34 -11.66 -10.81
N LYS A 2 5.63 -11.98 -9.55
CA LYS A 2 4.78 -11.58 -8.42
C LYS A 2 5.03 -10.11 -8.10
N ARG A 3 3.98 -9.34 -7.85
CA ARG A 3 4.04 -7.90 -7.57
C ARG A 3 3.41 -7.60 -6.22
N VAL A 4 4.03 -6.69 -5.46
CA VAL A 4 3.55 -6.23 -4.16
C VAL A 4 3.55 -4.71 -4.14
N CYS A 5 2.41 -4.09 -3.85
CA CYS A 5 2.31 -2.67 -3.57
C CYS A 5 2.29 -2.46 -2.04
N VAL A 6 3.12 -1.56 -1.55
CA VAL A 6 3.23 -1.24 -0.11
C VAL A 6 2.80 0.20 0.08
N LEU A 7 1.71 0.42 0.81
CA LEU A 7 1.28 1.77 1.20
C LEU A 7 2.27 2.36 2.21
N GLY A 8 2.87 3.49 1.87
CA GLY A 8 3.98 4.13 2.56
C GLY A 8 5.27 4.07 1.74
N ASN A 9 6.10 5.11 1.89
CA ASN A 9 7.38 5.27 1.17
C ASN A 9 8.57 5.50 2.11
N GLY A 10 8.51 4.85 3.28
CA GLY A 10 9.52 4.88 4.31
C GLY A 10 10.61 3.81 4.13
N GLN A 11 11.34 3.58 5.21
CA GLN A 11 12.43 2.61 5.26
C GLN A 11 11.93 1.18 5.08
N LEU A 12 10.82 0.81 5.70
CA LEU A 12 10.31 -0.57 5.71
C LEU A 12 9.94 -1.04 4.30
N GLY A 13 9.23 -0.23 3.52
CA GLY A 13 8.89 -0.50 2.13
C GLY A 13 10.14 -0.66 1.26
N ARG A 14 11.19 0.14 1.51
CA ARG A 14 12.48 0.00 0.80
C ARG A 14 13.20 -1.29 1.19
N MET A 15 13.18 -1.67 2.46
CA MET A 15 13.72 -2.96 2.93
C MET A 15 12.96 -4.13 2.31
N LEU A 16 11.62 -4.07 2.26
CA LEU A 16 10.80 -5.08 1.59
C LEU A 16 11.15 -5.20 0.10
N ARG A 17 11.40 -4.07 -0.57
CA ARG A 17 11.86 -4.08 -1.96
C ARG A 17 13.20 -4.76 -2.15
N GLN A 18 14.17 -4.46 -1.29
CA GLN A 18 15.48 -5.13 -1.32
C GLN A 18 15.35 -6.63 -1.04
N ALA A 19 14.48 -7.05 -0.13
CA ALA A 19 14.24 -8.45 0.17
C ALA A 19 13.50 -9.19 -0.97
N GLY A 20 12.60 -8.50 -1.68
CA GLY A 20 11.83 -9.07 -2.78
C GLY A 20 12.62 -9.28 -4.07
N GLU A 21 13.58 -8.40 -4.37
CA GLU A 21 14.40 -8.44 -5.59
C GLU A 21 15.09 -9.80 -5.84
N PRO A 22 15.86 -10.38 -4.89
CA PRO A 22 16.48 -11.70 -5.09
C PRO A 22 15.46 -12.85 -5.18
N LEU A 23 14.21 -12.63 -4.75
CA LEU A 23 13.12 -13.61 -4.84
C LEU A 23 12.30 -13.48 -6.13
N GLY A 24 12.65 -12.54 -7.02
CA GLY A 24 11.86 -12.25 -8.22
C GLY A 24 10.49 -11.63 -7.92
N ILE A 25 10.36 -10.94 -6.79
CA ILE A 25 9.17 -10.22 -6.35
C ILE A 25 9.40 -8.73 -6.58
N ALA A 26 8.60 -8.10 -7.43
CA ALA A 26 8.64 -6.67 -7.64
C ALA A 26 7.83 -5.96 -6.54
N VAL A 27 8.50 -5.20 -5.69
CA VAL A 27 7.85 -4.44 -4.60
C VAL A 27 7.87 -2.95 -4.92
N TYR A 28 6.72 -2.31 -4.78
CA TYR A 28 6.49 -0.89 -5.05
C TYR A 28 6.08 -0.20 -3.75
N PRO A 29 6.98 0.54 -3.08
CA PRO A 29 6.61 1.50 -2.04
C PRO A 29 5.85 2.67 -2.68
N VAL A 30 4.72 3.06 -2.08
CA VAL A 30 3.78 4.02 -2.67
C VAL A 30 3.44 5.10 -1.66
N GLY A 31 3.72 6.36 -2.02
CA GLY A 31 3.33 7.52 -1.22
C GLY A 31 1.81 7.70 -1.17
N LEU A 32 1.32 8.36 -0.12
CA LEU A 32 -0.11 8.67 0.04
C LEU A 32 -0.62 9.67 -1.02
N ASP A 33 0.31 10.46 -1.56
CA ASP A 33 0.17 11.46 -2.60
C ASP A 33 0.37 10.91 -4.02
N ALA A 34 0.60 9.60 -4.17
CA ALA A 34 0.76 9.00 -5.48
C ALA A 34 -0.57 8.95 -6.25
N GLU A 35 -0.52 9.32 -7.53
CA GLU A 35 -1.66 9.19 -8.43
C GLU A 35 -1.99 7.70 -8.67
N PRO A 36 -3.25 7.28 -8.53
CA PRO A 36 -3.64 5.86 -8.66
C PRO A 36 -3.22 5.24 -10.00
N GLU A 37 -3.24 6.01 -11.09
CA GLU A 37 -2.88 5.55 -12.44
C GLU A 37 -1.39 5.24 -12.58
N ALA A 38 -0.54 5.84 -11.74
CA ALA A 38 0.91 5.64 -11.76
C ALA A 38 1.35 4.36 -11.02
N VAL A 39 0.42 3.67 -10.35
CA VAL A 39 0.73 2.56 -9.45
C VAL A 39 0.18 1.23 -10.00
N PRO A 40 1.00 0.19 -10.18
CA PRO A 40 0.58 -1.05 -10.81
C PRO A 40 -0.19 -1.99 -9.85
N PHE A 41 -1.25 -1.52 -9.19
CA PHE A 41 -1.92 -2.25 -8.11
C PHE A 41 -2.93 -3.32 -8.57
N ALA A 42 -3.53 -3.19 -9.76
CA ALA A 42 -4.62 -4.07 -10.24
C ALA A 42 -4.28 -5.57 -10.33
N GLN A 43 -2.99 -5.92 -10.34
CA GLN A 43 -2.50 -7.32 -10.35
C GLN A 43 -1.41 -7.54 -9.30
N SER A 44 -1.42 -6.73 -8.24
CA SER A 44 -0.45 -6.77 -7.15
C SER A 44 -1.12 -7.22 -5.87
N VAL A 45 -0.36 -7.90 -5.01
CA VAL A 45 -0.73 -8.03 -3.60
C VAL A 45 -0.53 -6.67 -2.95
N ILE A 46 -1.51 -6.16 -2.22
CA ILE A 46 -1.40 -4.87 -1.55
C ILE A 46 -1.21 -5.07 -0.05
N THR A 47 -0.26 -4.35 0.53
CA THR A 47 0.03 -4.30 1.97
C THR A 47 0.36 -2.85 2.38
N ALA A 48 0.63 -2.60 3.66
CA ALA A 48 1.01 -1.28 4.18
C ALA A 48 2.21 -1.41 5.13
N GLU A 49 3.09 -0.39 5.14
CA GLU A 49 4.15 -0.26 6.16
C GLU A 49 3.75 0.65 7.34
N ILE A 50 2.66 1.39 7.18
CA ILE A 50 2.06 2.27 8.19
C ILE A 50 0.73 1.69 8.63
N GLU A 51 0.30 1.95 9.86
CA GLU A 51 -0.96 1.42 10.42
C GLU A 51 -2.17 2.33 10.15
N ARG A 52 -1.92 3.62 9.86
CA ARG A 52 -2.95 4.65 9.70
C ARG A 52 -2.58 5.58 8.57
N TRP A 53 -3.58 6.03 7.84
CA TRP A 53 -3.45 6.97 6.73
C TRP A 53 -4.75 7.75 6.52
N PRO A 54 -4.69 8.98 5.98
CA PRO A 54 -5.88 9.70 5.56
C PRO A 54 -6.55 9.03 4.35
N GLU A 55 -7.81 9.38 4.13
CA GLU A 55 -8.52 9.03 2.91
C GLU A 55 -8.02 9.89 1.74
N THR A 56 -7.52 9.25 0.68
CA THR A 56 -7.04 9.88 -0.56
C THR A 56 -7.65 9.15 -1.75
N ALA A 57 -7.51 9.70 -2.96
CA ALA A 57 -7.97 9.02 -4.18
C ALA A 57 -7.37 7.61 -4.30
N LEU A 58 -6.08 7.47 -3.96
CA LEU A 58 -5.38 6.19 -3.93
C LEU A 58 -5.96 5.23 -2.89
N THR A 59 -6.04 5.64 -1.63
CA THR A 59 -6.46 4.74 -0.54
C THR A 59 -7.94 4.36 -0.64
N ALA A 60 -8.77 5.27 -1.16
CA ALA A 60 -10.17 4.98 -1.49
C ALA A 60 -10.30 3.94 -2.61
N ASN A 61 -9.52 4.07 -3.68
CA ASN A 61 -9.49 3.12 -4.79
C ASN A 61 -9.00 1.73 -4.32
N TRP A 62 -7.91 1.69 -3.55
CA TRP A 62 -7.34 0.44 -3.04
C TRP A 62 -8.28 -0.32 -2.11
N ARG A 63 -9.00 0.38 -1.23
CA ARG A 63 -10.02 -0.20 -0.34
C ARG A 63 -11.13 -0.90 -1.12
N ALA A 64 -11.55 -0.35 -2.26
CA ALA A 64 -12.55 -1.00 -3.12
C ALA A 64 -12.03 -2.32 -3.73
N THR A 65 -10.73 -2.39 -4.00
CA THR A 65 -10.10 -3.55 -4.66
C THR A 65 -9.45 -4.57 -3.72
N THR A 66 -9.26 -4.25 -2.43
CA THR A 66 -8.54 -5.11 -1.48
C THR A 66 -9.27 -5.15 -0.13
N PRO A 67 -10.13 -6.16 0.10
CA PRO A 67 -10.93 -6.29 1.32
C PRO A 67 -10.12 -6.33 2.63
N SER A 68 -8.87 -6.80 2.58
CA SER A 68 -7.99 -6.88 3.75
C SER A 68 -7.46 -5.52 4.22
N LEU A 69 -7.40 -4.50 3.36
CA LEU A 69 -7.00 -3.13 3.75
C LEU A 69 -8.12 -2.39 4.48
N THR A 70 -9.37 -2.80 4.29
CA THR A 70 -10.54 -2.23 4.96
C THR A 70 -10.41 -2.34 6.49
N ALA A 71 -9.88 -3.46 6.99
CA ALA A 71 -9.72 -3.72 8.42
C ALA A 71 -8.66 -2.84 9.12
N ILE A 72 -7.72 -2.28 8.37
CA ILE A 72 -6.62 -1.47 8.92
C ILE A 72 -7.03 0.01 8.97
N SER A 73 -7.83 0.48 8.00
CA SER A 73 -8.34 1.87 7.95
C SER A 73 -9.49 2.19 8.91
N SER A 74 -10.16 1.19 9.48
CA SER A 74 -11.43 1.35 10.21
C SER A 74 -11.30 1.72 11.69
N GLN A 75 -10.10 2.03 12.20
CA GLN A 75 -9.98 2.68 13.52
C GLN A 75 -10.25 4.18 13.36
N SER A 76 -11.53 4.50 13.20
CA SER A 76 -12.10 5.85 13.17
C SER A 76 -11.81 6.61 14.46
N SER A 77 -11.23 7.82 14.28
CA SER A 77 -11.19 9.04 15.11
C SER A 77 -11.32 8.94 16.64
N PRO A 78 -10.45 9.60 17.43
CA PRO A 78 -10.81 9.99 18.78
C PRO A 78 -11.92 11.04 18.68
N THR A 79 -13.12 10.71 19.15
CA THR A 79 -14.13 11.71 19.48
C THR A 79 -13.47 12.71 20.43
N ALA A 80 -13.40 13.98 20.01
CA ALA A 80 -13.03 15.09 20.87
C ALA A 80 -14.06 15.30 21.98
#